data_AF-A0A0R2MTM1-F1
#
_entry.id   AF-A0A0R2MTM1-F1
#
_cell.length_a   1.000
_cell.length_b   1.000
_cell.length_c   1.000
_cell.angle_alpha   90.00
_cell.angle_beta   90.00
_cell.angle_gamma   90.00
#
_symmetry.space_group_name_H-M   'P 1'
#
loop_
_entity.id
_entity.type
_entity.pdbx_description
1 polymer ?
#
loop_
_entity_poly.entity_id
_entity_poly.type
_entity_poly.pdbx_seq_one_letter_code
_entity_poly.pdbx_strand_id
1 'polypeptide(L)'
;MQVMPSLWIIIWKENEIMKAKKLLTTVALASALVAPAIMATVSNTAAPTQTVHAASAINDMIAKNGYQPAKISTQKSTFTVKQGYRNGVGKPEGVVIHDTANDASTIWNEITYMQREWNNIGAYVHAFVDANNIVNIAPTDYITWGAGGFANARYIHIELVHSHSTADFAKSVNNDAYYTAYLLKQYGLPLTRAKSNGTGTLWSHADVSNYLGGTDHSDPVGYFAKYGYDMNQFYDLVSKYYTNMGGSVTPPSTDFDTVVSSTDVNKQATVNGNNVNGVYYLTSRGFESFGMSSMYNGQTFTVSKLAQTKKGLEMALLTRNGSPVAWIQSNRLTYSTVNNDPVVSRSAINETVTLNKGAAVSYLLNSGFSQFTTASGEQATAVEKATTQSGTVYYLINKNGSNWGWIKAADTTSNDNSNDPVQQPASLKVKVNNGASLYYLLSSGFSQYGTNSDTSEVRVIKKATTNNATYYLLSRDGKNGFAWVKANDTQVTSGADIETVNLVGTINYVPGYGVLMMDAPAGNYITGRYLQHGTKWKVLQRATMANGDIYYNLGGNQWMPAQYLKF
;
A
#
# COMPACT_ATOMS: atom_id res chain seq x y z
N MET A 1 -6.08 54.49 31.13
CA MET A 1 -6.56 55.61 30.30
C MET A 1 -5.77 55.56 28.99
N GLN A 2 -6.46 55.34 27.85
CA GLN A 2 -5.97 55.29 26.44
C GLN A 2 -4.80 54.31 26.15
N VAL A 3 -4.90 53.17 25.46
CA VAL A 3 -5.51 52.73 24.18
C VAL A 3 -4.93 53.42 22.92
N MET A 4 -4.12 52.65 22.17
CA MET A 4 -4.00 52.49 20.69
C MET A 4 -2.53 52.40 20.19
N PRO A 5 -2.21 51.76 19.03
CA PRO A 5 -2.50 50.37 18.64
C PRO A 5 -1.32 49.68 17.88
N SER A 6 -1.51 48.39 17.60
CA SER A 6 -0.69 47.45 16.82
C SER A 6 -0.90 47.54 15.29
N LEU A 7 0.16 47.26 14.51
CA LEU A 7 0.16 46.94 13.05
C LEU A 7 1.47 46.15 12.76
N TRP A 8 1.57 45.03 12.01
CA TRP A 8 0.78 44.56 10.86
C TRP A 8 0.63 43.03 10.83
N ILE A 9 -0.61 42.58 10.66
CA ILE A 9 -1.03 41.33 10.00
C ILE A 9 -1.52 41.77 8.61
N ILE A 10 -1.12 41.07 7.54
CA ILE A 10 -1.79 41.19 6.24
C ILE A 10 -2.28 39.80 5.83
N ILE A 11 -3.60 39.62 5.93
CA ILE A 11 -4.38 38.65 5.17
C ILE A 11 -4.82 39.39 3.90
N TRP A 12 -4.72 38.76 2.73
CA TRP A 12 -5.56 39.09 1.59
C TRP A 12 -6.19 37.83 1.01
N LYS A 13 -7.52 37.84 0.94
CA LYS A 13 -8.35 36.93 0.18
C LYS A 13 -9.41 37.81 -0.50
N GLU A 14 -9.42 37.86 -1.82
CA GLU A 14 -10.64 38.12 -2.59
C GLU A 14 -10.49 37.69 -4.05
N ASN A 15 -11.50 36.95 -4.52
CA ASN A 15 -11.81 36.68 -5.92
C ASN A 15 -12.36 37.95 -6.57
N GLU A 16 -12.12 38.16 -7.87
CA GLU A 16 -13.21 38.45 -8.82
C GLU A 16 -12.74 38.26 -10.28
N ILE A 17 -13.72 37.98 -11.12
CA ILE A 17 -13.67 37.45 -12.49
C ILE A 17 -13.33 38.52 -13.53
N MET A 18 -12.50 38.21 -14.55
CA MET A 18 -12.72 38.69 -15.93
C MET A 18 -12.00 37.83 -17.00
N LYS A 19 -12.69 37.64 -18.12
CA LYS A 19 -12.42 36.72 -19.24
C LYS A 19 -11.46 37.27 -20.31
N ALA A 20 -10.83 36.30 -21.00
CA ALA A 20 -10.36 36.29 -22.41
C ALA A 20 -9.05 37.05 -22.71
N LYS A 21 -8.00 36.43 -23.30
CA LYS A 21 -7.92 35.91 -24.67
C LYS A 21 -6.65 35.05 -24.82
N LYS A 22 -6.78 33.93 -25.53
CA LYS A 22 -5.65 33.12 -26.04
C LYS A 22 -4.84 33.97 -27.03
N LEU A 23 -3.51 34.01 -26.85
CA LEU A 23 -2.58 34.35 -27.91
C LEU A 23 -1.71 33.12 -28.18
N LEU A 24 -1.99 32.45 -29.31
CA LEU A 24 -1.07 31.50 -29.93
C LEU A 24 0.02 32.31 -30.62
N THR A 25 1.28 32.06 -30.29
CA THR A 25 2.42 32.53 -31.08
C THR A 25 3.01 31.35 -31.82
N THR A 26 2.67 31.28 -33.10
CA THR A 26 3.24 30.43 -34.14
C THR A 26 4.71 30.80 -34.40
N VAL A 27 5.61 29.81 -34.38
CA VAL A 27 6.91 29.89 -35.08
C VAL A 27 6.74 29.18 -36.43
N ALA A 28 6.93 29.94 -37.50
CA ALA A 28 6.82 29.49 -38.88
C ALA A 28 8.12 28.80 -39.36
N LEU A 29 7.92 27.85 -40.26
CA LEU A 29 8.89 27.00 -40.96
C LEU A 29 9.83 27.77 -41.90
N ALA A 30 11.00 27.17 -42.14
CA ALA A 30 11.70 27.25 -43.43
C ALA A 30 12.16 25.85 -43.87
N SER A 31 11.48 25.31 -44.89
CA SER A 31 11.94 24.53 -46.08
C SER A 31 13.11 23.54 -45.95
N ALA A 32 13.18 22.39 -46.63
CA ALA A 32 12.30 21.56 -47.47
C ALA A 32 13.19 20.39 -47.92
N LEU A 33 12.69 19.15 -47.97
CA LEU A 33 13.12 18.11 -48.93
C LEU A 33 12.07 17.00 -48.95
N VAL A 34 11.61 16.71 -50.16
CA VAL A 34 10.48 15.83 -50.51
C VAL A 34 11.00 14.44 -50.86
N ALA A 35 10.38 13.39 -50.31
CA ALA A 35 10.11 12.11 -51.00
C ALA A 35 9.01 11.31 -50.25
N PRO A 36 8.15 10.54 -50.94
CA PRO A 36 6.84 10.11 -50.44
C PRO A 36 6.86 8.70 -49.83
N ALA A 37 6.11 8.48 -48.74
CA ALA A 37 5.70 7.12 -48.35
C ALA A 37 4.44 7.13 -47.46
N ILE A 38 3.35 6.62 -48.05
CA ILE A 38 2.31 5.75 -47.46
C ILE A 38 1.55 6.30 -46.23
N MET A 39 0.29 6.69 -46.44
CA MET A 39 -0.68 6.90 -45.35
C MET A 39 -0.98 5.56 -44.65
N ALA A 40 -0.60 5.46 -43.38
CA ALA A 40 -1.25 4.59 -42.41
C ALA A 40 -1.84 5.48 -41.31
N THR A 41 -3.15 5.37 -41.09
CA THR A 41 -3.87 6.09 -40.03
C THR A 41 -3.35 5.68 -38.66
N VAL A 42 -2.60 6.57 -38.01
CA VAL A 42 -2.14 6.39 -36.62
C VAL A 42 -3.15 7.05 -35.69
N SER A 43 -3.76 6.22 -34.85
CA SER A 43 -4.64 6.64 -33.76
C SER A 43 -3.88 7.56 -32.80
N ASN A 44 -4.39 8.75 -32.56
CA ASN A 44 -3.90 9.68 -31.54
C ASN A 44 -4.13 9.06 -30.14
N THR A 45 -3.14 8.33 -29.62
CA THR A 45 -2.99 8.13 -28.18
C THR A 45 -2.07 9.23 -27.68
N ALA A 46 -2.66 10.20 -26.97
CA ALA A 46 -1.87 11.18 -26.22
C ALA A 46 -0.95 10.40 -25.27
N ALA A 47 0.36 10.48 -25.51
CA ALA A 47 1.36 9.94 -24.62
C ALA A 47 1.18 10.57 -23.23
N PRO A 48 1.34 9.80 -22.13
CA PRO A 48 1.41 10.40 -20.81
C PRO A 48 2.60 11.37 -20.81
N THR A 49 2.33 12.63 -20.51
CA THR A 49 3.35 13.67 -20.39
C THR A 49 4.36 13.23 -19.33
N GLN A 50 5.49 12.69 -19.78
CA GLN A 50 6.64 12.42 -18.94
C GLN A 50 7.19 13.77 -18.50
N THR A 51 7.04 14.15 -17.22
CA THR A 51 7.89 15.18 -16.64
C THR A 51 9.30 14.60 -16.52
N VAL A 52 10.09 14.79 -17.57
CA VAL A 52 11.54 14.63 -17.55
C VAL A 52 12.08 15.70 -16.59
N HIS A 53 12.67 15.31 -15.46
CA HIS A 53 13.43 16.26 -14.65
C HIS A 53 14.63 16.71 -15.47
N ALA A 54 14.72 18.00 -15.78
CA ALA A 54 15.83 18.56 -16.54
C ALA A 54 17.16 18.36 -15.78
N ALA A 55 18.24 18.07 -16.51
CA ALA A 55 19.59 18.08 -15.97
C ALA A 55 19.87 19.41 -15.24
N SER A 56 20.49 19.36 -14.06
CA SER A 56 20.72 20.55 -13.26
C SER A 56 21.95 21.31 -13.78
N ALA A 57 21.71 22.40 -14.51
CA ALA A 57 22.77 23.30 -14.98
C ALA A 57 23.62 23.85 -13.82
N ILE A 58 23.04 24.02 -12.63
CA ILE A 58 23.76 24.46 -11.42
C ILE A 58 24.69 23.37 -10.91
N ASN A 59 24.21 22.12 -10.75
CA ASN A 59 25.08 21.02 -10.31
C ASN A 59 26.19 20.71 -11.31
N ASP A 60 25.88 20.80 -12.61
CA ASP A 60 26.87 20.67 -13.67
C ASP A 60 27.91 21.79 -13.59
N MET A 61 27.49 23.03 -13.33
CA MET A 61 28.40 24.16 -13.15
C MET A 61 29.30 23.98 -11.92
N ILE A 62 28.75 23.52 -10.80
CA ILE A 62 29.50 23.21 -9.59
C ILE A 62 30.57 22.16 -9.88
N ALA A 63 30.19 21.06 -10.55
CA ALA A 63 31.10 19.99 -10.90
C ALA A 63 32.18 20.44 -11.90
N LYS A 64 31.79 21.17 -12.95
CA LYS A 64 32.68 21.68 -13.99
C LYS A 64 33.71 22.68 -13.45
N ASN A 65 33.29 23.57 -12.57
CA ASN A 65 34.15 24.61 -12.00
C ASN A 65 34.94 24.13 -10.78
N GLY A 66 34.67 22.90 -10.29
CA GLY A 66 35.41 22.31 -9.18
C GLY A 66 35.28 23.07 -7.86
N TYR A 67 34.14 23.71 -7.61
CA TYR A 67 33.93 24.51 -6.40
C TYR A 67 34.12 23.66 -5.14
N GLN A 68 35.02 24.13 -4.27
CA GLN A 68 35.29 23.48 -3.00
C GLN A 68 34.35 24.02 -1.92
N PRO A 69 33.82 23.17 -1.03
CA PRO A 69 33.05 23.63 0.11
C PRO A 69 33.85 24.57 1.00
N ALA A 70 33.19 25.59 1.52
CA ALA A 70 33.75 26.46 2.55
C ALA A 70 34.10 25.67 3.82
N LYS A 71 35.02 26.20 4.62
CA LYS A 71 35.33 25.63 5.92
C LYS A 71 34.15 25.85 6.88
N ILE A 72 33.75 24.79 7.59
CA ILE A 72 32.78 24.88 8.67
C ILE A 72 33.41 25.67 9.82
N SER A 73 32.73 26.73 10.23
CA SER A 73 33.11 27.57 11.37
C SER A 73 31.99 27.60 12.40
N THR A 74 32.33 27.91 13.65
CA THR A 74 31.37 28.00 14.75
C THR A 74 31.56 29.34 15.44
N GLN A 75 30.48 30.09 15.59
CA GLN A 75 30.41 31.25 16.45
C GLN A 75 29.83 30.90 17.81
N LYS A 76 30.22 31.68 18.82
CA LYS A 76 29.67 31.54 20.17
C LYS A 76 28.18 31.88 20.14
N SER A 77 27.36 30.93 20.58
CA SER A 77 25.92 31.11 20.66
C SER A 77 25.51 32.04 21.81
N THR A 78 24.53 32.91 21.56
CA THR A 78 23.82 33.69 22.58
C THR A 78 22.54 33.00 23.05
N PHE A 79 22.18 31.86 22.45
CA PHE A 79 20.96 31.13 22.75
C PHE A 79 21.11 30.36 24.07
N THR A 80 20.22 30.63 25.01
CA THR A 80 20.27 30.06 26.37
C THR A 80 19.44 28.79 26.51
N VAL A 81 18.53 28.51 25.57
CA VAL A 81 17.66 27.33 25.58
C VAL A 81 18.45 26.10 25.12
N LYS A 82 18.55 25.11 26.01
CA LYS A 82 19.20 23.82 25.75
C LYS A 82 18.22 22.67 25.98
N GLN A 83 17.30 22.49 25.04
CA GLN A 83 16.33 21.40 25.05
C GLN A 83 16.73 20.34 24.02
N GLY A 84 16.70 19.06 24.42
CA GLY A 84 16.98 17.95 23.50
C GLY A 84 15.85 17.75 22.48
N TYR A 85 16.15 17.05 21.38
CA TYR A 85 15.12 16.60 20.42
C TYR A 85 14.13 15.66 21.10
N ARG A 86 13.04 15.31 20.40
CA ARG A 86 12.05 14.37 20.93
C ARG A 86 12.61 12.98 21.28
N ASN A 87 13.75 12.61 20.69
CA ASN A 87 14.46 11.36 20.99
C ASN A 87 15.66 11.57 21.93
N GLY A 88 15.82 12.76 22.52
CA GLY A 88 16.90 13.12 23.42
C GLY A 88 17.97 14.04 22.80
N VAL A 89 18.92 14.44 23.64
CA VAL A 89 20.08 15.27 23.23
C VAL A 89 20.96 14.50 22.24
N GLY A 90 21.39 15.16 21.16
CA GLY A 90 22.23 14.56 20.13
C GLY A 90 21.50 13.54 19.24
N LYS A 91 20.16 13.59 19.20
CA LYS A 91 19.33 12.67 18.41
C LYS A 91 18.41 13.41 17.41
N PRO A 92 18.96 14.25 16.52
CA PRO A 92 18.19 14.78 15.39
C PRO A 92 17.78 13.64 14.46
N GLU A 93 16.69 13.86 13.72
CA GLU A 93 16.15 12.94 12.73
C GLU A 93 16.44 13.38 11.29
N GLY A 94 17.09 14.52 11.10
CA GLY A 94 17.36 15.09 9.78
C GLY A 94 17.64 16.59 9.80
N VAL A 95 17.57 17.20 8.63
CA VAL A 95 17.88 18.60 8.36
C VAL A 95 16.73 19.24 7.57
N VAL A 96 16.36 20.47 7.92
CA VAL A 96 15.45 21.36 7.18
C VAL A 96 16.27 22.48 6.55
N ILE A 97 16.08 22.66 5.25
CA ILE A 97 16.66 23.74 4.45
C ILE A 97 15.66 24.89 4.36
N HIS A 98 16.16 26.09 4.64
CA HIS A 98 15.43 27.36 4.60
C HIS A 98 16.11 28.33 3.62
N ASP A 99 15.40 29.40 3.27
CA ASP A 99 16.00 30.62 2.72
C ASP A 99 15.64 31.83 3.59
N THR A 100 16.51 32.83 3.62
CA THR A 100 16.36 33.97 4.53
C THR A 100 15.21 34.91 4.16
N ALA A 101 14.57 34.71 3.00
CA ALA A 101 13.56 35.60 2.42
C ALA A 101 13.99 37.08 2.33
N ASN A 102 15.30 37.35 2.37
CA ASN A 102 15.87 38.69 2.45
C ASN A 102 16.93 38.89 1.36
N ASP A 103 16.51 39.54 0.27
CA ASP A 103 17.35 39.82 -0.90
C ASP A 103 18.43 40.90 -0.64
N ALA A 104 18.57 41.44 0.57
CA ALA A 104 19.53 42.52 0.86
C ALA A 104 20.54 42.19 1.97
N SER A 105 20.34 41.09 2.70
CA SER A 105 21.18 40.76 3.85
C SER A 105 22.44 39.99 3.47
N THR A 106 23.49 40.20 4.26
CA THR A 106 24.65 39.31 4.28
C THR A 106 24.50 38.28 5.38
N ILE A 107 25.30 37.20 5.31
CA ILE A 107 25.37 36.21 6.39
C ILE A 107 25.65 36.84 7.76
N TRP A 108 26.46 37.90 7.81
CA TRP A 108 26.80 38.59 9.05
C TRP A 108 25.65 39.45 9.56
N ASN A 109 24.84 40.05 8.67
CA ASN A 109 23.63 40.76 9.09
C ASN A 109 22.64 39.79 9.73
N GLU A 110 22.41 38.64 9.10
CA GLU A 110 21.48 37.62 9.58
C GLU A 110 21.93 37.03 10.93
N ILE A 111 23.20 36.62 11.04
CA ILE A 111 23.76 36.08 12.29
C ILE A 111 23.70 37.12 13.41
N THR A 112 24.10 38.37 13.14
CA THR A 112 24.09 39.44 14.15
C THR A 112 22.66 39.72 14.63
N TYR A 113 21.72 39.78 13.70
CA TYR A 113 20.31 39.97 14.01
C TYR A 113 19.76 38.81 14.84
N MET A 114 19.98 37.56 14.39
CA MET A 114 19.52 36.36 15.08
C MET A 114 20.06 36.28 16.51
N GLN A 115 21.38 36.47 16.70
CA GLN A 115 21.99 36.40 18.04
C GLN A 115 21.45 37.47 19.00
N ARG A 116 21.01 38.62 18.48
CA ARG A 116 20.45 39.71 19.28
C ARG A 116 18.96 39.54 19.57
N GLU A 117 18.19 39.13 18.56
CA GLU A 117 16.72 39.23 18.57
C GLU A 117 15.99 37.90 18.80
N TRP A 118 16.68 36.75 18.84
CA TRP A 118 16.05 35.42 18.90
C TRP A 118 14.94 35.29 19.96
N ASN A 119 15.13 35.92 21.13
CA ASN A 119 14.16 35.87 22.23
C ASN A 119 12.94 36.77 21.97
N ASN A 120 13.10 37.86 21.22
CA ASN A 120 12.02 38.76 20.85
C ASN A 120 11.19 38.21 19.70
N ILE A 121 11.83 37.58 18.71
CA ILE A 121 11.16 37.01 17.53
C ILE A 121 10.70 35.57 17.75
N GLY A 122 11.16 34.91 18.81
CA GLY A 122 10.81 33.52 19.10
C GLY A 122 11.33 32.52 18.06
N ALA A 123 12.45 32.86 17.40
CA ALA A 123 13.01 32.06 16.32
C ALA A 123 14.55 32.08 16.36
N TYR A 124 15.14 30.92 16.05
CA TYR A 124 16.58 30.79 15.76
C TYR A 124 16.86 29.46 15.05
N VAL A 125 17.99 29.40 14.35
CA VAL A 125 18.44 28.23 13.59
C VAL A 125 19.82 27.77 14.02
N HIS A 126 20.27 26.65 13.47
CA HIS A 126 21.55 26.07 13.83
C HIS A 126 22.71 26.72 13.08
N ALA A 127 22.51 27.00 11.80
CA ALA A 127 23.54 27.52 10.93
C ALA A 127 23.00 28.44 9.85
N PHE A 128 23.90 29.29 9.35
CA PHE A 128 23.72 30.02 8.10
C PHE A 128 24.77 29.59 7.08
N VAL A 129 24.38 29.62 5.81
CA VAL A 129 25.24 29.31 4.67
C VAL A 129 25.12 30.40 3.62
N ASP A 130 26.25 30.81 3.04
CA ASP A 130 26.30 31.65 1.84
C ASP A 130 27.34 31.08 0.84
N ALA A 131 27.66 31.85 -0.20
CA ALA A 131 28.62 31.44 -1.24
C ALA A 131 30.04 31.15 -0.71
N ASN A 132 30.42 31.69 0.45
CA ASN A 132 31.80 31.67 0.96
C ASN A 132 31.92 31.06 2.36
N ASN A 133 30.82 30.87 3.08
CA ASN A 133 30.82 30.55 4.51
C ASN A 133 29.80 29.47 4.86
N ILE A 134 30.17 28.63 5.83
CA ILE A 134 29.28 27.77 6.60
C ILE A 134 29.51 28.11 8.07
N VAL A 135 28.48 28.64 8.75
CA VAL A 135 28.64 29.18 10.10
C VAL A 135 27.58 28.61 11.05
N ASN A 136 28.03 27.82 12.01
CA ASN A 136 27.21 27.38 13.13
C ASN A 136 27.05 28.47 14.16
N ILE A 137 25.81 28.68 14.61
CA ILE A 137 25.43 29.66 15.63
C ILE A 137 24.68 29.02 16.80
N ALA A 138 24.28 27.74 16.69
CA ALA A 138 23.75 26.92 17.77
C ALA A 138 24.34 25.50 17.72
N PRO A 139 24.47 24.81 18.87
CA PRO A 139 24.91 23.41 18.89
C PRO A 139 23.83 22.47 18.32
N THR A 140 24.20 21.58 17.41
CA THR A 140 23.28 20.67 16.72
C THR A 140 22.74 19.51 17.57
N ASP A 141 23.22 19.36 18.81
CA ASP A 141 22.71 18.36 19.75
C ASP A 141 21.40 18.76 20.45
N TYR A 142 20.98 20.03 20.30
CA TYR A 142 19.79 20.59 20.92
C TYR A 142 18.89 21.18 19.84
N ILE A 143 17.60 21.33 20.14
CA ILE A 143 16.65 21.94 19.21
C ILE A 143 16.92 23.44 19.01
N THR A 144 16.43 23.97 17.89
CA THR A 144 16.24 25.40 17.67
C THR A 144 14.78 25.69 17.33
N TRP A 145 14.41 26.96 17.14
CA TRP A 145 13.05 27.37 16.81
C TRP A 145 12.96 27.86 15.37
N GLY A 146 13.01 26.94 14.39
CA GLY A 146 13.17 27.29 12.98
C GLY A 146 12.00 26.92 12.06
N ALA A 147 11.13 25.97 12.39
CA ALA A 147 10.02 25.56 11.50
C ALA A 147 8.78 25.05 12.25
N GLY A 148 8.39 25.73 13.32
CA GLY A 148 7.28 25.31 14.17
C GLY A 148 7.58 24.07 15.03
N GLY A 149 6.72 23.82 16.02
CA GLY A 149 7.00 22.87 17.11
C GLY A 149 7.29 21.43 16.65
N PHE A 150 6.64 20.97 15.58
CA PHE A 150 6.81 19.60 15.08
C PHE A 150 8.17 19.35 14.44
N ALA A 151 8.67 20.30 13.65
CA ALA A 151 10.00 20.20 13.05
C ALA A 151 11.11 20.53 14.05
N ASN A 152 10.91 21.53 14.91
CA ASN A 152 11.87 21.92 15.95
C ASN A 152 12.24 20.73 16.84
N ALA A 153 11.25 19.88 17.17
CA ALA A 153 11.48 18.69 17.98
C ALA A 153 12.29 17.58 17.27
N ARG A 154 12.61 17.73 15.97
CA ARG A 154 13.12 16.66 15.10
C ARG A 154 14.38 17.02 14.33
N TYR A 155 14.52 18.25 13.85
CA TYR A 155 15.46 18.55 12.78
C TYR A 155 16.44 19.67 13.10
N ILE A 156 17.61 19.58 12.46
CA ILE A 156 18.56 20.68 12.37
C ILE A 156 18.04 21.68 11.32
N HIS A 157 18.23 22.99 11.54
CA HIS A 157 17.72 24.06 10.67
C HIS A 157 18.90 24.85 10.09
N ILE A 158 18.98 24.93 8.77
CA ILE A 158 20.01 25.68 8.03
C ILE A 158 19.34 26.75 7.18
N GLU A 159 19.79 28.00 7.34
CA GLU A 159 19.36 29.14 6.53
C GLU A 159 20.33 29.42 5.39
N LEU A 160 19.81 29.44 4.16
CA LEU A 160 20.57 29.84 2.99
C LEU A 160 20.37 31.33 2.69
N VAL A 161 21.44 32.10 2.78
CA VAL A 161 21.42 33.55 2.51
C VAL A 161 21.25 33.78 1.00
N HIS A 162 20.40 34.74 0.65
CA HIS A 162 20.12 35.07 -0.74
C HIS A 162 21.37 35.54 -1.48
N SER A 163 21.57 34.98 -2.67
CA SER A 163 22.66 35.27 -3.57
C SER A 163 22.23 36.33 -4.59
N HIS A 164 23.18 36.96 -5.27
CA HIS A 164 22.89 37.98 -6.29
C HIS A 164 23.52 37.65 -7.65
N SER A 165 24.11 36.47 -7.78
CA SER A 165 24.62 35.93 -9.03
C SER A 165 24.42 34.43 -9.09
N THR A 166 24.34 33.86 -10.30
CA THR A 166 24.23 32.41 -10.49
C THR A 166 25.46 31.67 -9.93
N ALA A 167 26.65 32.28 -10.01
CA ALA A 167 27.87 31.70 -9.47
C ALA A 167 27.86 31.65 -7.95
N ASP A 168 27.39 32.70 -7.28
CA ASP A 168 27.27 32.73 -5.83
C ASP A 168 26.17 31.79 -5.34
N PHE A 169 25.04 31.72 -6.05
CA PHE A 169 23.99 30.74 -5.77
C PHE A 169 24.52 29.31 -5.85
N ALA A 170 25.27 28.99 -6.90
CA ALA A 170 25.86 27.66 -7.05
C ALA A 170 26.85 27.32 -5.94
N LYS A 171 27.69 28.27 -5.52
CA LYS A 171 28.58 28.07 -4.37
C LYS A 171 27.80 27.92 -3.06
N SER A 172 26.72 28.67 -2.87
CA SER A 172 25.93 28.62 -1.64
C SER A 172 25.19 27.29 -1.50
N VAL A 173 24.51 26.80 -2.55
CA VAL A 173 23.89 25.45 -2.52
C VAL A 173 24.94 24.34 -2.46
N ASN A 174 26.15 24.56 -2.98
CA ASN A 174 27.28 23.62 -2.82
C ASN A 174 27.72 23.50 -1.37
N ASN A 175 27.88 24.63 -0.68
CA ASN A 175 28.22 24.68 0.73
C ASN A 175 27.13 24.04 1.59
N ASP A 176 25.86 24.34 1.30
CA ASP A 176 24.72 23.83 2.05
C ASP A 176 24.54 22.32 1.84
N ALA A 177 24.69 21.84 0.60
CA ALA A 177 24.62 20.41 0.31
C ALA A 177 25.75 19.62 0.98
N TYR A 178 26.98 20.15 0.97
CA TYR A 178 28.10 19.59 1.70
C TYR A 178 27.82 19.55 3.21
N TYR A 179 27.30 20.64 3.77
CA TYR A 179 27.08 20.73 5.22
C TYR A 179 25.94 19.81 5.68
N THR A 180 24.87 19.73 4.91
CA THR A 180 23.79 18.77 5.10
C THR A 180 24.33 17.34 5.09
N ALA A 181 25.15 16.96 4.11
CA ALA A 181 25.77 15.64 4.05
C ALA A 181 26.68 15.36 5.26
N TYR A 182 27.47 16.35 5.68
CA TYR A 182 28.31 16.27 6.87
C TYR A 182 27.49 16.00 8.14
N LEU A 183 26.38 16.72 8.34
CA LEU A 183 25.51 16.53 9.50
C LEU A 183 24.83 15.16 9.51
N LEU A 184 24.32 14.70 8.36
CA LEU A 184 23.74 13.37 8.25
C LEU A 184 24.78 12.28 8.59
N LYS A 185 26.04 12.46 8.19
CA LYS A 185 27.13 11.56 8.56
C LYS A 185 27.47 11.63 10.04
N GLN A 186 27.56 12.83 10.61
CA GLN A 186 27.85 13.06 12.01
C GLN A 186 26.86 12.32 12.92
N TYR A 187 25.57 12.32 12.56
CA TYR A 187 24.51 11.69 13.35
C TYR A 187 24.13 10.27 12.90
N GLY A 188 24.82 9.71 11.90
CA GLY A 188 24.54 8.35 11.40
C GLY A 188 23.17 8.21 10.74
N LEU A 189 22.63 9.28 10.16
CA LEU A 189 21.31 9.32 9.52
C LEU A 189 21.43 8.97 8.03
N PRO A 190 20.52 8.14 7.47
CA PRO A 190 20.49 7.88 6.03
C PRO A 190 20.05 9.13 5.28
N LEU A 191 20.44 9.30 4.01
CA LEU A 191 19.91 10.38 3.17
C LEU A 191 18.58 9.93 2.53
N THR A 192 17.48 10.65 2.84
CA THR A 192 16.15 10.43 2.25
C THR A 192 15.35 11.74 2.22
N ARG A 193 14.62 12.01 1.13
CA ARG A 193 13.68 13.15 1.08
C ARG A 193 12.52 12.97 2.06
N ALA A 194 11.95 14.09 2.47
CA ALA A 194 10.69 14.17 3.18
C ALA A 194 9.57 13.38 2.48
N LYS A 195 8.74 12.71 3.27
CA LYS A 195 7.58 11.92 2.83
C LYS A 195 6.34 12.34 3.61
N SER A 196 5.18 12.20 2.98
CA SER A 196 3.87 12.56 3.55
C SER A 196 3.49 11.82 4.84
N ASN A 197 4.14 10.68 5.13
CA ASN A 197 4.00 9.97 6.40
C ASN A 197 4.87 10.53 7.53
N GLY A 198 5.49 11.71 7.32
CA GLY A 198 6.35 12.36 8.31
C GLY A 198 7.74 11.75 8.43
N THR A 199 8.16 10.87 7.51
CA THR A 199 9.52 10.27 7.50
C THR A 199 10.42 10.93 6.46
N GLY A 200 11.74 10.83 6.63
CA GLY A 200 12.71 11.52 5.79
C GLY A 200 13.74 12.26 6.62
N THR A 201 14.91 12.52 6.05
CA THR A 201 16.05 13.14 6.74
C THR A 201 16.53 14.43 6.07
N LEU A 202 16.04 14.74 4.87
CA LEU A 202 16.22 16.02 4.19
C LEU A 202 14.87 16.63 3.83
N TRP A 203 14.59 17.80 4.38
CA TRP A 203 13.32 18.51 4.31
C TRP A 203 13.54 19.94 3.79
N SER A 204 12.59 20.49 3.04
CA SER A 204 12.39 21.95 2.96
C SER A 204 11.42 22.41 4.04
N HIS A 205 11.38 23.71 4.33
CA HIS A 205 10.32 24.27 5.16
C HIS A 205 8.93 24.04 4.53
N ALA A 206 8.82 24.12 3.20
CA ALA A 206 7.59 23.75 2.49
C ALA A 206 7.15 22.29 2.74
N ASP A 207 8.07 21.33 2.81
CA ASP A 207 7.72 19.95 3.16
C ASP A 207 7.19 19.85 4.59
N VAL A 208 7.77 20.62 5.53
CA VAL A 208 7.30 20.70 6.90
C VAL A 208 5.86 21.21 6.93
N SER A 209 5.57 22.34 6.28
CA SER A 209 4.23 22.90 6.18
C SER A 209 3.21 21.89 5.63
N ASN A 210 3.60 21.15 4.58
CA ASN A 210 2.71 20.22 3.89
C ASN A 210 2.50 18.87 4.62
N TYR A 211 3.51 18.35 5.31
CA TYR A 211 3.46 16.98 5.86
C TYR A 211 3.43 16.93 7.39
N LEU A 212 3.90 17.96 8.08
CA LEU A 212 3.93 18.02 9.55
C LEU A 212 3.01 19.13 10.09
N GLY A 213 2.88 20.25 9.38
CA GLY A 213 2.17 21.44 9.84
C GLY A 213 2.92 22.19 10.94
N GLY A 214 2.21 23.10 11.63
CA GLY A 214 2.79 23.96 12.69
C GLY A 214 3.57 25.18 12.17
N THR A 215 3.58 25.37 10.84
CA THR A 215 4.13 26.49 10.07
C THR A 215 3.44 26.48 8.70
N ASP A 216 3.42 27.61 7.99
CA ASP A 216 2.84 27.80 6.66
C ASP A 216 3.85 28.34 5.63
N HIS A 217 5.12 28.39 6.00
CA HIS A 217 6.22 28.83 5.17
C HIS A 217 6.46 27.90 3.97
N SER A 218 7.05 28.44 2.89
CA SER A 218 7.21 27.74 1.61
C SER A 218 8.64 27.74 1.05
N ASP A 219 9.59 28.26 1.82
CA ASP A 219 11.01 28.22 1.51
C ASP A 219 11.58 26.76 1.49
N PRO A 220 12.64 26.49 0.71
CA PRO A 220 13.32 27.40 -0.20
C PRO A 220 12.76 27.36 -1.63
N VAL A 221 11.53 26.84 -1.82
CA VAL A 221 11.00 26.47 -3.15
C VAL A 221 10.99 27.66 -4.11
N GLY A 222 10.50 28.81 -3.65
CA GLY A 222 10.47 30.03 -4.45
C GLY A 222 11.86 30.56 -4.78
N TYR A 223 12.76 30.59 -3.81
CA TYR A 223 14.13 31.07 -3.99
C TYR A 223 14.93 30.18 -4.94
N PHE A 224 14.87 28.85 -4.80
CA PHE A 224 15.53 27.92 -5.72
C PHE A 224 15.00 28.07 -7.15
N ALA A 225 13.68 28.23 -7.31
CA ALA A 225 13.07 28.41 -8.62
C ALA A 225 13.58 29.68 -9.36
N LYS A 226 13.96 30.75 -8.64
CA LYS A 226 14.58 31.96 -9.25
C LYS A 226 15.86 31.63 -10.02
N TYR A 227 16.56 30.55 -9.66
CA TYR A 227 17.80 30.11 -10.30
C TYR A 227 17.62 28.88 -11.20
N GLY A 228 16.37 28.49 -11.50
CA GLY A 228 16.07 27.26 -12.22
C GLY A 228 16.51 26.01 -11.46
N TYR A 229 16.51 26.08 -10.12
CA TYR A 229 16.92 25.03 -9.22
C TYR A 229 15.73 24.49 -8.41
N ASP A 230 15.84 23.29 -7.84
CA ASP A 230 14.81 22.72 -6.97
C ASP A 230 15.37 21.79 -5.87
N MET A 231 14.51 21.33 -4.97
CA MET A 231 14.90 20.45 -3.85
C MET A 231 15.33 19.04 -4.29
N ASN A 232 14.95 18.57 -5.48
CA ASN A 232 15.44 17.30 -6.01
C ASN A 232 16.87 17.45 -6.53
N GLN A 233 17.17 18.54 -7.22
CA GLN A 233 18.52 18.86 -7.65
C GLN A 233 19.44 19.12 -6.45
N PHE A 234 18.94 19.77 -5.39
CA PHE A 234 19.65 19.89 -4.12
C PHE A 234 19.93 18.52 -3.49
N TYR A 235 18.93 17.64 -3.45
CA TYR A 235 19.10 16.27 -2.97
C TYR A 235 20.18 15.50 -3.73
N ASP A 236 20.25 15.63 -5.06
CA ASP A 236 21.29 14.99 -5.87
C ASP A 236 22.69 15.48 -5.49
N LEU A 237 22.83 16.78 -5.20
CA LEU A 237 24.09 17.36 -4.75
C LEU A 237 24.47 16.87 -3.33
N VAL A 238 23.52 16.81 -2.41
CA VAL A 238 23.72 16.23 -1.06
C VAL A 238 24.11 14.75 -1.19
N SER A 239 23.45 14.00 -2.06
CA SER A 239 23.72 12.58 -2.34
C SER A 239 25.17 12.36 -2.78
N LYS A 240 25.68 13.22 -3.68
CA LYS A 240 27.08 13.18 -4.12
C LYS A 240 28.04 13.36 -2.94
N TYR A 241 27.85 14.39 -2.12
CA TYR A 241 28.70 14.62 -0.95
C TYR A 241 28.60 13.51 0.09
N TYR A 242 27.38 13.08 0.40
CA TYR A 242 27.11 12.04 1.39
C TYR A 242 27.74 10.70 0.99
N THR A 243 27.64 10.32 -0.28
CA THR A 243 28.31 9.12 -0.82
C THR A 243 29.82 9.24 -0.72
N ASN A 244 30.40 10.38 -1.10
CA ASN A 244 31.85 10.61 -1.02
C ASN A 244 32.38 10.56 0.42
N MET A 245 31.56 10.88 1.42
CA MET A 245 31.88 10.72 2.85
C MET A 245 31.65 9.28 3.36
N GLY A 246 31.47 8.29 2.47
CA GLY A 246 31.19 6.90 2.83
C GLY A 246 29.81 6.71 3.46
N GLY A 247 28.85 7.60 3.17
CA GLY A 247 27.44 7.43 3.50
C GLY A 247 26.77 6.49 2.52
N SER A 248 25.81 5.68 3.01
CA SER A 248 25.01 4.85 2.13
C SER A 248 23.80 5.65 1.65
N VAL A 249 23.84 6.12 0.40
CA VAL A 249 22.69 6.75 -0.24
C VAL A 249 21.67 5.71 -0.64
N THR A 250 20.41 5.95 -0.33
CA THR A 250 19.30 5.29 -1.01
C THR A 250 18.77 6.27 -2.05
N PRO A 251 19.27 6.29 -3.30
CA PRO A 251 18.78 7.22 -4.31
C PRO A 251 17.33 6.89 -4.70
N PRO A 252 16.49 7.88 -5.08
CA PRO A 252 15.39 7.60 -5.98
C PRO A 252 16.01 7.30 -7.36
N SER A 253 16.29 6.02 -7.62
CA SER A 253 16.56 5.57 -8.98
C SER A 253 15.32 5.83 -9.83
N THR A 254 15.42 6.50 -10.98
CA THR A 254 14.31 6.54 -11.96
C THR A 254 14.19 5.22 -12.73
N ASP A 255 15.18 4.33 -12.61
CA ASP A 255 15.20 2.97 -13.15
C ASP A 255 15.09 1.97 -12.00
N PHE A 256 13.91 1.90 -11.42
CA PHE A 256 13.58 0.91 -10.39
C PHE A 256 13.56 -0.48 -11.01
N ASP A 257 14.13 -1.45 -10.30
CA ASP A 257 14.10 -2.83 -10.75
C ASP A 257 12.67 -3.38 -10.58
N THR A 258 12.09 -3.92 -11.65
CA THR A 258 10.69 -4.36 -11.68
C THR A 258 10.60 -5.88 -11.65
N VAL A 259 9.47 -6.41 -11.18
CA VAL A 259 9.19 -7.86 -11.23
C VAL A 259 8.92 -8.30 -12.66
N VAL A 260 9.61 -9.35 -13.12
CA VAL A 260 9.37 -10.05 -14.39
C VAL A 260 8.45 -11.25 -14.17
N SER A 261 8.68 -12.00 -13.10
CA SER A 261 7.83 -13.13 -12.70
C SER A 261 7.86 -13.31 -11.19
N SER A 262 6.85 -13.98 -10.65
CA SER A 262 6.79 -14.29 -9.22
C SER A 262 6.11 -15.63 -8.95
N THR A 263 6.50 -16.27 -7.86
CA THR A 263 5.94 -17.53 -7.37
C THR A 263 5.59 -17.38 -5.90
N ASP A 264 4.36 -17.73 -5.53
CA ASP A 264 3.97 -17.83 -4.12
C ASP A 264 4.68 -19.02 -3.47
N VAL A 265 5.24 -18.80 -2.29
CA VAL A 265 5.96 -19.81 -1.52
C VAL A 265 5.56 -19.72 -0.05
N ASN A 266 5.90 -20.72 0.75
CA ASN A 266 5.83 -20.63 2.19
C ASN A 266 7.06 -21.30 2.79
N LYS A 267 8.08 -20.51 3.11
CA LYS A 267 9.34 -20.98 3.69
C LYS A 267 9.67 -20.17 4.94
N GLN A 268 10.24 -20.78 5.97
CA GLN A 268 10.84 -20.01 7.07
C GLN A 268 12.28 -19.65 6.72
N ALA A 269 12.69 -18.42 6.97
CA ALA A 269 14.06 -17.98 6.73
C ALA A 269 14.55 -17.02 7.82
N THR A 270 15.83 -17.18 8.17
CA THR A 270 16.55 -16.21 8.99
C THR A 270 17.30 -15.24 8.10
N VAL A 271 17.19 -13.95 8.38
CA VAL A 271 17.86 -12.89 7.62
C VAL A 271 19.32 -12.79 8.06
N ASN A 272 20.24 -12.99 7.12
CA ASN A 272 21.65 -12.62 7.27
C ASN A 272 21.79 -11.16 6.80
N GLY A 273 21.54 -10.21 7.67
CA GLY A 273 21.55 -8.78 7.35
C GLY A 273 22.94 -8.15 7.44
N ASN A 274 23.19 -7.08 6.69
CA ASN A 274 24.38 -6.25 6.84
C ASN A 274 24.07 -4.77 6.52
N ASN A 275 25.04 -3.88 6.74
CA ASN A 275 24.89 -2.43 6.51
C ASN A 275 25.13 -2.01 5.05
N VAL A 276 25.13 -2.97 4.11
CA VAL A 276 25.43 -2.73 2.69
C VAL A 276 24.24 -3.08 1.79
N ASN A 277 23.50 -4.15 2.12
CA ASN A 277 22.37 -4.62 1.34
C ASN A 277 21.06 -4.04 1.87
N GLY A 278 20.25 -3.49 0.97
CA GLY A 278 18.96 -2.87 1.31
C GLY A 278 17.83 -3.85 1.60
N VAL A 279 16.77 -3.32 2.22
CA VAL A 279 15.40 -3.85 2.19
C VAL A 279 14.50 -2.93 1.39
N TYR A 280 13.43 -3.50 0.82
CA TYR A 280 12.63 -2.84 -0.22
C TYR A 280 11.13 -2.98 0.01
N TYR A 281 10.36 -2.02 -0.49
CA TYR A 281 8.94 -2.21 -0.79
C TYR A 281 8.78 -2.36 -2.31
N LEU A 282 7.71 -3.02 -2.76
CA LEU A 282 7.36 -3.09 -4.19
C LEU A 282 6.30 -2.03 -4.48
N THR A 283 6.61 -1.07 -5.35
CA THR A 283 5.66 -0.05 -5.83
C THR A 283 5.30 -0.31 -7.29
N SER A 284 4.39 0.50 -7.85
CA SER A 284 4.06 0.46 -9.27
C SER A 284 5.25 0.78 -10.19
N ARG A 285 6.31 1.39 -9.64
CA ARG A 285 7.53 1.73 -10.37
C ARG A 285 8.60 0.64 -10.27
N GLY A 286 8.56 -0.18 -9.22
CA GLY A 286 9.53 -1.27 -8.97
C GLY A 286 9.94 -1.34 -7.50
N PHE A 287 11.10 -1.96 -7.22
CA PHE A 287 11.62 -2.11 -5.86
C PHE A 287 12.25 -0.81 -5.35
N GLU A 288 11.68 -0.24 -4.28
CA GLU A 288 12.17 0.96 -3.62
C GLU A 288 12.77 0.62 -2.26
N SER A 289 14.05 0.92 -2.05
CA SER A 289 14.68 0.64 -0.77
C SER A 289 14.24 1.65 0.29
N PHE A 290 14.07 1.17 1.52
CA PHE A 290 13.62 2.00 2.65
C PHE A 290 14.52 1.87 3.89
N GLY A 291 15.56 1.05 3.81
CA GLY A 291 16.48 0.81 4.91
C GLY A 291 17.43 -0.34 4.59
N MET A 292 18.24 -0.72 5.57
CA MET A 292 19.25 -1.77 5.43
C MET A 292 18.78 -3.11 5.98
N SER A 293 19.25 -4.20 5.37
CA SER A 293 19.00 -5.57 5.84
C SER A 293 19.51 -5.82 7.26
N SER A 294 20.48 -5.04 7.76
CA SER A 294 20.94 -5.10 9.15
C SER A 294 19.83 -4.87 10.18
N MET A 295 18.77 -4.13 9.85
CA MET A 295 17.59 -3.94 10.72
C MET A 295 16.89 -5.26 11.08
N TYR A 296 17.04 -6.26 10.22
CA TYR A 296 16.41 -7.58 10.35
C TYR A 296 17.42 -8.69 10.61
N ASN A 297 18.71 -8.37 10.77
CA ASN A 297 19.75 -9.39 10.94
C ASN A 297 19.45 -10.33 12.12
N GLY A 298 19.56 -11.64 11.87
CA GLY A 298 19.29 -12.70 12.85
C GLY A 298 17.81 -12.96 13.14
N GLN A 299 16.87 -12.15 12.61
CA GLN A 299 15.44 -12.37 12.79
C GLN A 299 14.90 -13.40 11.79
N THR A 300 13.89 -14.16 12.22
CA THR A 300 13.20 -15.16 11.39
C THR A 300 11.87 -14.61 10.86
N PHE A 301 11.57 -14.93 9.60
CA PHE A 301 10.36 -14.53 8.89
C PHE A 301 9.81 -15.65 8.00
N THR A 302 8.52 -15.60 7.74
CA THR A 302 7.89 -16.38 6.67
C THR A 302 8.15 -15.68 5.33
N VAL A 303 8.78 -16.38 4.40
CA VAL A 303 8.89 -15.98 3.00
C VAL A 303 7.64 -16.46 2.27
N SER A 304 6.82 -15.50 1.81
CA SER A 304 5.52 -15.76 1.17
C SER A 304 5.57 -15.72 -0.36
N LYS A 305 6.59 -15.09 -0.93
CA LYS A 305 6.74 -14.91 -2.38
C LYS A 305 8.20 -14.78 -2.78
N LEU A 306 8.56 -15.36 -3.92
CA LEU A 306 9.82 -15.12 -4.63
C LEU A 306 9.52 -14.40 -5.95
N ALA A 307 10.34 -13.41 -6.31
CA ALA A 307 10.18 -12.63 -7.53
C ALA A 307 11.51 -12.52 -8.28
N GLN A 308 11.51 -12.81 -9.57
CA GLN A 308 12.63 -12.54 -10.47
C GLN A 308 12.49 -11.13 -11.04
N THR A 309 13.57 -10.36 -11.02
CA THR A 309 13.55 -8.96 -11.44
C THR A 309 14.13 -8.75 -12.83
N LYS A 310 13.85 -7.59 -13.42
CA LYS A 310 14.35 -7.19 -14.74
C LYS A 310 15.88 -7.11 -14.79
N LYS A 311 16.52 -6.76 -13.66
CA LYS A 311 17.99 -6.74 -13.53
C LYS A 311 18.59 -8.08 -13.07
N GLY A 312 17.81 -9.16 -13.07
CA GLY A 312 18.28 -10.52 -12.81
C GLY A 312 18.49 -10.85 -11.34
N LEU A 313 17.85 -10.11 -10.42
CA LEU A 313 17.87 -10.42 -9.00
C LEU A 313 16.69 -11.33 -8.63
N GLU A 314 16.87 -12.17 -7.61
CA GLU A 314 15.75 -12.86 -6.96
C GLU A 314 15.44 -12.17 -5.63
N MET A 315 14.21 -11.67 -5.50
CA MET A 315 13.70 -10.99 -4.32
C MET A 315 12.72 -11.89 -3.56
N ALA A 316 12.76 -11.85 -2.24
CA ALA A 316 11.93 -12.63 -1.32
C ALA A 316 11.06 -11.69 -0.47
N LEU A 317 9.75 -11.93 -0.43
CA LEU A 317 8.81 -11.19 0.40
C LEU A 317 8.73 -11.78 1.80
N LEU A 318 9.29 -11.07 2.77
CA LEU A 318 9.19 -11.38 4.19
C LEU A 318 7.83 -10.99 4.72
N THR A 319 7.21 -11.88 5.48
CA THR A 319 5.94 -11.69 6.16
C THR A 319 6.03 -12.09 7.63
N ARG A 320 5.21 -11.46 8.45
CA ARG A 320 5.01 -11.81 9.85
C ARG A 320 3.49 -11.86 10.10
N ASN A 321 2.99 -13.01 10.54
CA ASN A 321 1.55 -13.25 10.74
C ASN A 321 0.71 -12.92 9.48
N GLY A 322 1.19 -13.32 8.31
CA GLY A 322 0.52 -13.05 7.02
C GLY A 322 0.62 -11.62 6.51
N SER A 323 1.19 -10.69 7.29
CA SER A 323 1.36 -9.29 6.87
C SER A 323 2.73 -9.08 6.20
N PRO A 324 2.80 -8.43 5.02
CA PRO A 324 4.06 -8.02 4.39
C PRO A 324 4.91 -7.13 5.29
N VAL A 325 6.20 -7.44 5.39
CA VAL A 325 7.19 -6.65 6.15
C VAL A 325 8.15 -5.95 5.21
N ALA A 326 8.82 -6.71 4.35
CA ALA A 326 9.86 -6.20 3.45
C ALA A 326 10.15 -7.18 2.31
N TRP A 327 10.60 -6.66 1.19
CA TRP A 327 11.33 -7.44 0.19
C TRP A 327 12.83 -7.38 0.47
N ILE A 328 13.51 -8.49 0.27
CA ILE A 328 14.97 -8.62 0.43
C ILE A 328 15.53 -9.55 -0.64
N GLN A 329 16.79 -9.38 -1.05
CA GLN A 329 17.43 -10.35 -1.96
C GLN A 329 17.46 -11.75 -1.30
N SER A 330 17.02 -12.77 -2.04
CA SER A 330 16.89 -14.16 -1.57
C SER A 330 18.22 -14.73 -1.05
N ASN A 331 19.35 -14.31 -1.63
CA ASN A 331 20.69 -14.70 -1.20
C ASN A 331 21.10 -14.17 0.20
N ARG A 332 20.28 -13.30 0.83
CA ARG A 332 20.46 -12.85 2.22
C ARG A 332 19.72 -13.72 3.22
N LEU A 333 19.09 -14.80 2.77
CA LEU A 333 18.26 -15.66 3.61
C LEU A 333 18.94 -17.01 3.83
N THR A 334 19.05 -17.41 5.08
CA THR A 334 19.25 -18.82 5.43
C THR A 334 17.86 -19.43 5.62
N TYR A 335 17.44 -20.24 4.65
CA TYR A 335 16.18 -20.97 4.77
C TYR A 335 16.30 -22.04 5.85
N SER A 336 15.34 -22.04 6.77
CA SER A 336 15.19 -23.11 7.75
C SER A 336 14.80 -24.39 7.01
N THR A 337 15.47 -25.49 7.33
CA THR A 337 15.07 -26.84 6.88
C THR A 337 13.81 -27.33 7.58
N VAL A 338 13.37 -26.61 8.63
CA VAL A 338 12.12 -26.87 9.35
C VAL A 338 11.10 -25.83 8.90
N ASN A 339 10.20 -26.22 8.01
CA ASN A 339 9.01 -25.43 7.69
C ASN A 339 8.10 -25.43 8.91
N ASN A 340 8.17 -24.36 9.71
CA ASN A 340 7.25 -24.14 10.82
C ASN A 340 5.97 -23.51 10.26
N ASP A 341 5.04 -24.35 9.81
CA ASP A 341 3.73 -24.01 9.23
C ASP A 341 2.64 -24.95 9.81
N PRO A 342 2.20 -24.71 11.06
CA PRO A 342 1.30 -25.61 11.77
C PRO A 342 -0.06 -25.70 11.10
N VAL A 343 -0.74 -26.83 11.29
CA VAL A 343 -2.12 -27.04 10.79
C VAL A 343 -3.11 -26.25 11.66
N VAL A 344 -3.92 -25.39 11.03
CA VAL A 344 -4.93 -24.55 11.71
C VAL A 344 -6.36 -25.07 11.52
N SER A 345 -6.62 -25.90 10.51
CA SER A 345 -7.92 -26.54 10.33
C SER A 345 -7.79 -27.89 9.62
N ARG A 346 -8.71 -28.82 9.92
CA ARG A 346 -8.80 -30.14 9.29
C ARG A 346 -10.25 -30.48 8.99
N SER A 347 -10.49 -31.16 7.87
CA SER A 347 -11.81 -31.63 7.46
C SER A 347 -11.68 -32.97 6.73
N ALA A 348 -12.58 -33.91 7.03
CA ALA A 348 -12.64 -35.16 6.28
C ALA A 348 -13.02 -34.90 4.81
N ILE A 349 -12.41 -35.65 3.89
CA ILE A 349 -12.75 -35.67 2.47
C ILE A 349 -12.74 -37.13 1.99
N ASN A 350 -13.17 -37.39 0.76
CA ASN A 350 -13.04 -38.71 0.13
C ASN A 350 -12.95 -38.51 -1.38
N GLU A 351 -11.75 -38.15 -1.84
CA GLU A 351 -11.49 -37.78 -3.23
C GLU A 351 -10.52 -38.78 -3.86
N THR A 352 -10.83 -39.30 -5.05
CA THR A 352 -9.86 -40.03 -5.85
C THR A 352 -8.96 -39.04 -6.57
N VAL A 353 -7.66 -39.13 -6.30
CA VAL A 353 -6.66 -38.23 -6.85
C VAL A 353 -5.57 -39.03 -7.56
N THR A 354 -5.04 -38.46 -8.64
CA THR A 354 -3.78 -38.93 -9.23
C THR A 354 -2.65 -38.10 -8.65
N LEU A 355 -1.67 -38.75 -8.02
CA LEU A 355 -0.54 -38.07 -7.40
C LEU A 355 0.49 -37.68 -8.45
N ASN A 356 1.00 -36.45 -8.41
CA ASN A 356 2.05 -36.04 -9.33
C ASN A 356 3.33 -36.83 -9.03
N LYS A 357 4.00 -37.33 -10.08
CA LYS A 357 5.29 -38.03 -9.92
C LYS A 357 6.32 -37.07 -9.32
N GLY A 358 6.97 -37.47 -8.22
CA GLY A 358 7.91 -36.65 -7.46
C GLY A 358 7.27 -35.79 -6.36
N ALA A 359 5.94 -35.82 -6.19
CA ALA A 359 5.25 -35.08 -5.14
C ALA A 359 5.75 -35.47 -3.75
N ALA A 360 6.01 -34.48 -2.89
CA ALA A 360 6.52 -34.72 -1.54
C ALA A 360 5.44 -35.33 -0.63
N VAL A 361 5.77 -36.45 0.01
CA VAL A 361 4.91 -37.13 0.99
C VAL A 361 5.49 -36.91 2.37
N SER A 362 4.65 -36.45 3.30
CA SER A 362 5.09 -35.87 4.58
C SER A 362 4.38 -36.45 5.80
N TYR A 363 5.08 -36.47 6.94
CA TYR A 363 4.49 -36.64 8.26
C TYR A 363 3.91 -35.32 8.75
N LEU A 364 2.88 -35.40 9.60
CA LEU A 364 2.38 -34.26 10.36
C LEU A 364 3.13 -34.17 11.69
N LEU A 365 3.69 -33.00 11.97
CA LEU A 365 4.34 -32.59 13.22
C LEU A 365 3.59 -31.40 13.83
N ASN A 366 3.85 -31.10 15.10
CA ASN A 366 3.31 -29.88 15.73
C ASN A 366 3.74 -28.59 15.00
N SER A 367 4.90 -28.63 14.35
CA SER A 367 5.45 -27.55 13.54
C SER A 367 4.93 -27.52 12.09
N GLY A 368 4.06 -28.44 11.66
CA GLY A 368 3.61 -28.53 10.26
C GLY A 368 4.01 -29.85 9.61
N PHE A 369 4.46 -29.82 8.36
CA PHE A 369 4.74 -31.04 7.59
C PHE A 369 6.24 -31.25 7.33
N SER A 370 6.71 -32.49 7.52
CA SER A 370 8.08 -32.90 7.23
C SER A 370 8.10 -34.06 6.22
N GLN A 371 8.75 -33.85 5.09
CA GLN A 371 8.82 -34.83 4.01
C GLN A 371 9.60 -36.07 4.45
N PHE A 372 9.10 -37.25 4.07
CA PHE A 372 9.81 -38.53 4.28
C PHE A 372 9.97 -39.37 3.01
N THR A 373 9.19 -39.09 1.95
CA THR A 373 9.34 -39.76 0.66
C THR A 373 8.74 -38.94 -0.50
N THR A 374 8.65 -39.52 -1.69
CA THR A 374 7.99 -38.95 -2.87
C THR A 374 7.02 -39.94 -3.52
N ALA A 375 5.99 -39.43 -4.21
CA ALA A 375 5.04 -40.23 -4.97
C ALA A 375 5.55 -40.61 -6.36
N SER A 376 5.05 -41.72 -6.92
CA SER A 376 5.53 -42.27 -8.20
C SER A 376 4.59 -42.03 -9.39
N GLY A 377 3.46 -41.33 -9.19
CA GLY A 377 2.44 -41.09 -10.22
C GLY A 377 1.13 -41.87 -10.04
N GLU A 378 1.00 -42.64 -8.97
CA GLU A 378 -0.13 -43.53 -8.72
C GLU A 378 -1.44 -42.82 -8.33
N GLN A 379 -2.56 -43.49 -8.57
CA GLN A 379 -3.85 -43.09 -8.02
C GLN A 379 -3.97 -43.48 -6.54
N ALA A 380 -4.65 -42.64 -5.76
CA ALA A 380 -4.94 -42.91 -4.37
C ALA A 380 -6.21 -42.17 -3.91
N THR A 381 -6.63 -42.43 -2.68
CA THR A 381 -7.78 -41.76 -2.07
C THR A 381 -7.29 -40.73 -1.06
N ALA A 382 -7.62 -39.46 -1.26
CA ALA A 382 -7.46 -38.42 -0.26
C ALA A 382 -8.63 -38.49 0.73
N VAL A 383 -8.34 -38.76 2.00
CA VAL A 383 -9.34 -39.02 3.06
C VAL A 383 -9.49 -37.86 4.05
N GLU A 384 -8.54 -36.92 4.02
CA GLU A 384 -8.58 -35.76 4.89
C GLU A 384 -7.87 -34.57 4.25
N LYS A 385 -8.39 -33.37 4.50
CA LYS A 385 -7.81 -32.10 4.10
C LYS A 385 -7.35 -31.35 5.33
N ALA A 386 -6.09 -30.92 5.34
CA ALA A 386 -5.53 -30.03 6.34
C ALA A 386 -5.15 -28.70 5.69
N THR A 387 -5.47 -27.60 6.37
CA THR A 387 -5.03 -26.26 5.98
C THR A 387 -4.03 -25.77 7.02
N THR A 388 -2.87 -25.33 6.55
CA THR A 388 -1.84 -24.76 7.41
C THR A 388 -2.08 -23.29 7.72
N GLN A 389 -1.31 -22.74 8.66
CA GLN A 389 -1.36 -21.32 9.02
C GLN A 389 -1.11 -20.40 7.82
N SER A 390 -0.29 -20.83 6.85
CA SER A 390 -0.08 -20.09 5.61
C SER A 390 -1.19 -20.24 4.56
N GLY A 391 -2.22 -21.04 4.84
CA GLY A 391 -3.26 -21.39 3.88
C GLY A 391 -2.89 -22.52 2.91
N THR A 392 -1.75 -23.19 3.08
CA THR A 392 -1.38 -24.34 2.23
C THR A 392 -2.29 -25.52 2.56
N VAL A 393 -2.81 -26.17 1.52
CA VAL A 393 -3.69 -27.32 1.66
C VAL A 393 -2.91 -28.62 1.45
N TYR A 394 -3.07 -29.55 2.37
CA TYR A 394 -2.55 -30.91 2.29
C TYR A 394 -3.68 -31.93 2.33
N TYR A 395 -3.51 -33.01 1.58
CA TYR A 395 -4.36 -34.20 1.58
C TYR A 395 -3.66 -35.36 2.28
N LEU A 396 -4.35 -35.97 3.24
CA LEU A 396 -3.95 -37.25 3.81
C LEU A 396 -4.32 -38.34 2.82
N ILE A 397 -3.31 -39.02 2.31
CA ILE A 397 -3.50 -40.06 1.31
C ILE A 397 -3.64 -41.41 2.00
N ASN A 398 -4.71 -42.11 1.68
CA ASN A 398 -4.91 -43.51 2.02
C ASN A 398 -4.49 -44.39 0.82
N LYS A 399 -3.61 -45.35 1.08
CA LYS A 399 -3.23 -46.41 0.13
C LYS A 399 -3.57 -47.76 0.74
N ASN A 400 -4.26 -48.61 -0.01
CA ASN A 400 -4.55 -49.99 0.37
C ASN A 400 -5.19 -50.11 1.77
N GLY A 401 -6.08 -49.17 2.12
CA GLY A 401 -6.78 -49.15 3.40
C GLY A 401 -6.01 -48.54 4.57
N SER A 402 -4.78 -48.03 4.36
CA SER A 402 -3.97 -47.41 5.42
C SER A 402 -3.51 -46.00 5.05
N ASN A 403 -3.44 -45.13 6.06
CA ASN A 403 -2.95 -43.76 5.89
C ASN A 403 -1.45 -43.77 5.59
N TRP A 404 -1.09 -43.30 4.40
CA TRP A 404 0.27 -43.32 3.90
C TRP A 404 1.06 -42.06 4.30
N GLY A 405 0.49 -40.88 4.05
CA GLY A 405 1.13 -39.60 4.38
C GLY A 405 0.42 -38.40 3.76
N TRP A 406 0.86 -37.21 4.12
CA TRP A 406 0.29 -35.95 3.66
C TRP A 406 1.01 -35.43 2.40
N ILE A 407 0.24 -35.08 1.37
CA ILE A 407 0.72 -34.52 0.11
C ILE A 407 0.03 -33.17 -0.10
N LYS A 408 0.72 -32.18 -0.69
CA LYS A 408 0.05 -30.91 -1.02
C LYS A 408 -1.06 -31.16 -2.02
N ALA A 409 -2.24 -30.57 -1.82
CA ALA A 409 -3.35 -30.70 -2.75
C ALA A 409 -2.97 -30.26 -4.19
N ALA A 410 -2.13 -29.23 -4.32
CA ALA A 410 -1.60 -28.76 -5.60
C ALA A 410 -0.68 -29.76 -6.32
N ASP A 411 -0.13 -30.75 -5.60
CA ASP A 411 0.68 -31.84 -6.16
C ASP A 411 -0.17 -33.08 -6.48
N THR A 412 -1.49 -32.89 -6.56
CA THR A 412 -2.45 -33.90 -6.99
C THR A 412 -3.29 -33.35 -8.13
N THR A 413 -3.72 -34.23 -9.02
CA THR A 413 -4.76 -33.92 -10.01
C THR A 413 -6.04 -34.60 -9.57
N SER A 414 -7.11 -33.81 -9.42
CA SER A 414 -8.45 -34.35 -9.23
C SER A 414 -8.78 -35.18 -10.48
N ASN A 415 -9.14 -36.45 -10.29
CA ASN A 415 -9.84 -37.17 -11.35
C ASN A 415 -11.29 -36.65 -11.33
N ASP A 416 -11.49 -35.44 -11.85
CA ASP A 416 -12.80 -34.81 -12.02
C ASP A 416 -13.58 -35.57 -13.10
N ASN A 417 -14.26 -36.62 -12.67
CA ASN A 417 -15.58 -36.93 -13.21
C ASN A 417 -16.61 -36.13 -12.40
N SER A 418 -16.53 -34.80 -12.41
CA SER A 418 -17.41 -33.97 -11.59
C SER A 418 -18.80 -33.87 -12.22
N ASN A 419 -19.75 -34.53 -11.58
CA ASN A 419 -21.18 -34.28 -11.73
C ASN A 419 -21.64 -33.31 -10.62
N ASP A 420 -20.79 -32.33 -10.25
CA ASP A 420 -21.03 -31.44 -9.10
C ASP A 420 -22.31 -30.60 -9.31
N PRO A 421 -23.35 -30.78 -8.47
CA PRO A 421 -24.57 -29.99 -8.52
C PRO A 421 -24.30 -28.48 -8.47
N VAL A 422 -24.82 -27.74 -9.45
CA VAL A 422 -24.76 -26.26 -9.46
C VAL A 422 -25.44 -25.72 -8.20
N GLN A 423 -24.68 -25.02 -7.35
CA GLN A 423 -25.17 -24.40 -6.12
C GLN A 423 -25.73 -23.00 -6.38
N GLN A 424 -26.88 -22.70 -5.81
CA GLN A 424 -27.53 -21.40 -5.83
C GLN A 424 -27.70 -20.87 -4.39
N PRO A 425 -27.63 -19.55 -4.16
CA PRO A 425 -27.91 -18.98 -2.84
C PRO A 425 -29.36 -19.25 -2.42
N ALA A 426 -29.64 -19.28 -1.11
CA ALA A 426 -30.99 -19.35 -0.58
C ALA A 426 -31.03 -18.64 0.79
N SER A 427 -32.20 -18.15 1.20
CA SER A 427 -32.38 -17.55 2.52
C SER A 427 -33.71 -18.01 3.13
N LEU A 428 -33.80 -19.31 3.41
CA LEU A 428 -34.97 -19.93 4.01
C LEU A 428 -34.74 -20.21 5.49
N LYS A 429 -35.82 -20.40 6.22
CA LYS A 429 -35.84 -21.13 7.48
C LYS A 429 -36.68 -22.38 7.30
N VAL A 430 -36.19 -23.49 7.80
CA VAL A 430 -36.82 -24.80 7.68
C VAL A 430 -36.79 -25.53 9.02
N LYS A 431 -37.77 -26.42 9.24
CA LYS A 431 -37.64 -27.52 10.20
C LYS A 431 -37.24 -28.77 9.43
N VAL A 432 -36.23 -29.49 9.92
CA VAL A 432 -35.78 -30.73 9.31
C VAL A 432 -36.50 -31.90 9.97
N ASN A 433 -37.05 -32.81 9.17
CA ASN A 433 -37.78 -33.96 9.68
C ASN A 433 -36.87 -34.83 10.57
N ASN A 434 -37.43 -35.42 11.62
CA ASN A 434 -36.71 -36.39 12.45
C ASN A 434 -36.38 -37.63 11.60
N GLY A 435 -35.13 -38.08 11.63
CA GLY A 435 -34.63 -39.19 10.82
C GLY A 435 -34.18 -38.82 9.39
N ALA A 436 -34.31 -37.56 8.97
CA ALA A 436 -33.89 -37.11 7.64
C ALA A 436 -32.39 -37.37 7.41
N SER A 437 -32.01 -37.88 6.23
CA SER A 437 -30.61 -38.11 5.86
C SER A 437 -29.84 -36.79 5.73
N LEU A 438 -28.66 -36.73 6.33
CA LEU A 438 -27.73 -35.61 6.21
C LEU A 438 -26.57 -35.98 5.29
N TYR A 439 -26.19 -35.06 4.41
CA TYR A 439 -25.25 -35.26 3.32
C TYR A 439 -24.09 -34.26 3.35
N TYR A 440 -22.92 -34.71 2.90
CA TYR A 440 -21.86 -33.84 2.38
C TYR A 440 -22.03 -33.69 0.87
N LEU A 441 -21.59 -32.55 0.33
CA LEU A 441 -21.46 -32.35 -1.11
C LEU A 441 -20.00 -32.61 -1.49
N LEU A 442 -19.77 -33.65 -2.29
CA LEU A 442 -18.48 -34.05 -2.85
C LEU A 442 -18.46 -33.74 -4.35
N SER A 443 -17.30 -33.77 -4.99
CA SER A 443 -17.19 -33.66 -6.46
C SER A 443 -17.94 -34.78 -7.22
N SER A 444 -18.15 -35.92 -6.57
CA SER A 444 -18.97 -37.05 -7.05
C SER A 444 -20.47 -36.91 -6.73
N GLY A 445 -20.90 -35.81 -6.10
CA GLY A 445 -22.28 -35.53 -5.70
C GLY A 445 -22.54 -35.67 -4.20
N PHE A 446 -23.79 -35.89 -3.81
CA PHE A 446 -24.21 -35.96 -2.40
C PHE A 446 -23.90 -37.32 -1.78
N SER A 447 -23.16 -37.32 -0.67
CA SER A 447 -22.85 -38.53 0.12
C SER A 447 -23.41 -38.43 1.53
N GLN A 448 -24.21 -39.41 1.93
CA GLN A 448 -24.86 -39.41 3.24
C GLN A 448 -23.83 -39.71 4.33
N TYR A 449 -23.85 -38.95 5.43
CA TYR A 449 -22.97 -39.16 6.58
C TYR A 449 -23.71 -39.35 7.91
N GLY A 450 -25.01 -39.09 7.96
CA GLY A 450 -25.79 -39.21 9.18
C GLY A 450 -27.29 -39.05 8.98
N THR A 451 -27.99 -38.92 10.10
CA THR A 451 -29.42 -38.64 10.16
C THR A 451 -29.68 -37.51 11.15
N ASN A 452 -30.73 -36.72 10.90
CA ASN A 452 -31.14 -35.63 11.75
C ASN A 452 -31.94 -36.13 12.95
N SER A 453 -31.61 -35.65 14.14
CA SER A 453 -32.40 -35.85 15.37
C SER A 453 -32.91 -34.54 15.98
N ASP A 454 -32.49 -33.38 15.44
CA ASP A 454 -32.86 -32.05 15.91
C ASP A 454 -33.96 -31.45 15.01
N THR A 455 -35.16 -31.26 15.57
CA THR A 455 -36.32 -30.73 14.83
C THR A 455 -36.49 -29.21 15.00
N SER A 456 -35.50 -28.55 15.60
CA SER A 456 -35.47 -27.10 15.74
C SER A 456 -35.41 -26.43 14.36
N GLU A 457 -35.89 -25.18 14.30
CA GLU A 457 -35.80 -24.37 13.08
C GLU A 457 -34.33 -24.03 12.78
N VAL A 458 -33.92 -24.22 11.53
CA VAL A 458 -32.56 -23.99 11.04
C VAL A 458 -32.59 -23.16 9.75
N ARG A 459 -31.54 -22.38 9.49
CA ARG A 459 -31.46 -21.56 8.28
C ARG A 459 -30.94 -22.38 7.10
N VAL A 460 -31.41 -22.07 5.90
CA VAL A 460 -30.86 -22.54 4.63
C VAL A 460 -30.16 -21.38 3.97
N ILE A 461 -28.89 -21.57 3.61
CA ILE A 461 -28.04 -20.53 3.00
C ILE A 461 -27.75 -20.78 1.53
N LYS A 462 -27.92 -22.02 1.06
CA LYS A 462 -27.77 -22.43 -0.34
C LYS A 462 -28.71 -23.58 -0.67
N LYS A 463 -28.99 -23.76 -1.95
CA LYS A 463 -29.61 -24.96 -2.52
C LYS A 463 -28.76 -25.51 -3.66
N ALA A 464 -28.91 -26.78 -3.97
CA ALA A 464 -28.34 -27.35 -5.19
C ALA A 464 -29.28 -28.43 -5.74
N THR A 465 -29.27 -28.61 -7.06
CA THR A 465 -30.14 -29.55 -7.75
C THR A 465 -29.31 -30.54 -8.56
N THR A 466 -29.55 -31.83 -8.35
CA THR A 466 -28.94 -32.91 -9.13
C THR A 466 -29.91 -34.09 -9.22
N ASN A 467 -29.91 -34.80 -10.35
CA ASN A 467 -30.76 -35.98 -10.57
C ASN A 467 -32.24 -35.75 -10.18
N ASN A 468 -32.80 -34.58 -10.54
CA ASN A 468 -34.16 -34.12 -10.18
C ASN A 468 -34.47 -34.00 -8.67
N ALA A 469 -33.46 -34.03 -7.80
CA ALA A 469 -33.61 -33.77 -6.38
C ALA A 469 -32.96 -32.44 -6.00
N THR A 470 -33.66 -31.66 -5.16
CA THR A 470 -33.12 -30.43 -4.59
C THR A 470 -32.65 -30.68 -3.16
N TYR A 471 -31.49 -30.13 -2.82
CA TYR A 471 -30.88 -30.20 -1.51
C TYR A 471 -30.68 -28.80 -0.94
N TYR A 472 -30.83 -28.66 0.37
CA TYR A 472 -30.65 -27.42 1.14
C TYR A 472 -29.42 -27.51 2.04
N LEU A 473 -28.56 -26.49 2.00
CA LEU A 473 -27.42 -26.35 2.89
C LEU A 473 -27.86 -25.65 4.18
N LEU A 474 -27.88 -26.42 5.27
CA LEU A 474 -28.30 -26.00 6.60
C LEU A 474 -27.19 -25.19 7.29
N SER A 475 -27.57 -24.14 8.01
CA SER A 475 -26.68 -23.26 8.77
C SER A 475 -27.33 -22.83 10.08
N ARG A 476 -26.56 -22.85 11.17
CA ARG A 476 -27.00 -22.37 12.49
C ARG A 476 -26.73 -20.87 12.68
N ASP A 477 -25.63 -20.37 12.13
CA ASP A 477 -25.19 -18.97 12.25
C ASP A 477 -25.60 -18.10 11.03
N GLY A 478 -26.19 -18.71 10.01
CA GLY A 478 -26.58 -18.04 8.76
C GLY A 478 -25.41 -17.74 7.82
N LYS A 479 -24.20 -18.22 8.12
CA LYS A 479 -22.98 -17.97 7.33
C LYS A 479 -22.28 -19.26 6.93
N ASN A 480 -22.10 -20.17 7.88
CA ASN A 480 -21.40 -21.42 7.70
C ASN A 480 -22.39 -22.57 7.59
N GLY A 481 -22.32 -23.29 6.48
CA GLY A 481 -23.12 -24.50 6.27
C GLY A 481 -22.52 -25.68 7.02
N PHE A 482 -23.36 -26.50 7.67
CA PHE A 482 -22.90 -27.68 8.40
C PHE A 482 -23.35 -29.00 7.77
N ALA A 483 -24.46 -29.01 7.01
CA ALA A 483 -24.99 -30.22 6.39
C ALA A 483 -25.90 -29.90 5.20
N TRP A 484 -25.92 -30.79 4.20
CA TRP A 484 -26.97 -30.79 3.19
C TRP A 484 -28.09 -31.75 3.56
N VAL A 485 -29.33 -31.40 3.22
CA VAL A 485 -30.52 -32.26 3.39
C VAL A 485 -31.40 -32.15 2.16
N LYS A 486 -32.14 -33.20 1.80
CA LYS A 486 -33.11 -33.10 0.70
C LYS A 486 -34.23 -32.13 1.07
N ALA A 487 -34.64 -31.30 0.12
CA ALA A 487 -35.70 -30.31 0.33
C ALA A 487 -37.02 -30.97 0.80
N ASN A 488 -37.34 -32.16 0.26
CA ASN A 488 -38.55 -32.90 0.63
C ASN A 488 -38.53 -33.44 2.08
N ASP A 489 -37.36 -33.51 2.71
CA ASP A 489 -37.21 -33.90 4.13
C ASP A 489 -37.24 -32.67 5.06
N THR A 490 -37.68 -31.53 4.55
CA THR A 490 -37.78 -30.28 5.30
C THR A 490 -39.15 -29.65 5.14
N GLN A 491 -39.57 -28.90 6.17
CA GLN A 491 -40.73 -28.03 6.13
C GLN A 491 -40.25 -26.58 6.15
N VAL A 492 -40.49 -25.83 5.08
CA VAL A 492 -40.18 -24.39 5.03
C VAL A 492 -41.12 -23.65 5.97
N THR A 493 -40.56 -22.87 6.89
CA THR A 493 -41.32 -22.10 7.89
C THR A 493 -41.37 -20.61 7.55
N SER A 494 -40.33 -20.06 6.92
CA SER A 494 -40.28 -18.66 6.45
C SER A 494 -39.09 -18.41 5.51
N GLY A 495 -39.04 -17.25 4.86
CA GLY A 495 -37.90 -16.79 4.07
C GLY A 495 -38.14 -16.76 2.56
N ALA A 496 -37.06 -16.59 1.80
CA ALA A 496 -37.08 -16.43 0.36
C ALA A 496 -36.10 -17.37 -0.35
N ASP A 497 -36.55 -17.92 -1.47
CA ASP A 497 -35.71 -18.64 -2.42
C ASP A 497 -35.03 -17.63 -3.35
N ILE A 498 -33.71 -17.69 -3.47
CA ILE A 498 -32.91 -16.66 -4.16
C ILE A 498 -32.27 -17.28 -5.40
N GLU A 499 -32.39 -16.60 -6.53
CA GLU A 499 -31.69 -16.95 -7.76
C GLU A 499 -30.82 -15.78 -8.21
N THR A 500 -29.66 -16.10 -8.81
CA THR A 500 -28.83 -15.08 -9.45
C THR A 500 -29.42 -14.75 -10.82
N VAL A 501 -29.57 -13.47 -11.11
CA VAL A 501 -30.03 -12.96 -12.41
C VAL A 501 -29.07 -11.87 -12.91
N ASN A 502 -29.14 -11.54 -14.20
CA ASN A 502 -28.37 -10.44 -14.76
C ASN A 502 -29.26 -9.61 -15.68
N LEU A 503 -30.04 -8.72 -15.09
CA LEU A 503 -31.02 -7.88 -15.77
C LEU A 503 -30.75 -6.40 -15.47
N VAL A 504 -31.37 -5.51 -16.25
CA VAL A 504 -31.44 -4.07 -15.94
C VAL A 504 -32.91 -3.69 -15.87
N GLY A 505 -33.36 -3.22 -14.70
CA GLY A 505 -34.73 -2.77 -14.49
C GLY A 505 -34.81 -1.26 -14.33
N THR A 506 -35.94 -0.68 -14.74
CA THR A 506 -36.27 0.74 -14.56
C THR A 506 -37.27 0.87 -13.40
N ILE A 507 -37.02 1.80 -12.48
CA ILE A 507 -37.93 2.07 -11.36
C ILE A 507 -39.25 2.65 -11.88
N ASN A 508 -40.33 1.92 -11.67
CA ASN A 508 -41.68 2.27 -12.10
C ASN A 508 -42.53 2.68 -10.89
N TYR A 509 -42.56 3.98 -10.61
CA TYR A 509 -43.37 4.59 -9.54
C TYR A 509 -44.07 5.88 -10.00
N VAL A 510 -44.39 6.82 -9.10
CA VAL A 510 -44.95 8.14 -9.44
C VAL A 510 -43.82 9.12 -9.82
N PRO A 511 -43.89 9.82 -10.96
CA PRO A 511 -42.94 10.87 -11.31
C PRO A 511 -42.80 11.93 -10.19
N GLY A 512 -41.56 12.26 -9.84
CA GLY A 512 -41.25 13.18 -8.73
C GLY A 512 -41.13 12.53 -7.34
N TYR A 513 -41.44 11.24 -7.23
CA TYR A 513 -41.29 10.46 -5.99
C TYR A 513 -40.30 9.29 -6.18
N GLY A 514 -39.82 8.75 -5.06
CA GLY A 514 -38.95 7.58 -5.03
C GLY A 514 -39.44 6.50 -4.07
N VAL A 515 -39.01 5.26 -4.32
CA VAL A 515 -39.37 4.09 -3.52
C VAL A 515 -38.25 3.77 -2.53
N LEU A 516 -38.59 3.49 -1.27
CA LEU A 516 -37.63 3.05 -0.26
C LEU A 516 -37.09 1.66 -0.58
N MET A 517 -35.78 1.48 -0.44
CA MET A 517 -35.13 0.17 -0.49
C MET A 517 -35.30 -0.59 0.83
N MET A 518 -35.14 -1.91 0.78
CA MET A 518 -35.17 -2.81 1.93
C MET A 518 -33.81 -3.50 2.15
N ASP A 519 -33.50 -3.85 3.40
CA ASP A 519 -32.24 -4.52 3.78
C ASP A 519 -32.20 -6.02 3.44
N ALA A 520 -33.37 -6.63 3.25
CA ALA A 520 -33.58 -8.02 2.85
C ALA A 520 -34.93 -8.17 2.10
N PRO A 521 -35.20 -9.30 1.42
CA PRO A 521 -36.53 -9.60 0.90
C PRO A 521 -37.58 -9.57 2.02
N ALA A 522 -38.61 -8.73 1.88
CA ALA A 522 -39.58 -8.41 2.94
C ALA A 522 -38.94 -7.98 4.28
N GLY A 523 -37.75 -7.36 4.22
CA GLY A 523 -37.00 -6.86 5.37
C GLY A 523 -37.42 -5.46 5.81
N ASN A 524 -36.55 -4.82 6.59
CA ASN A 524 -36.79 -3.45 7.05
C ASN A 524 -36.48 -2.46 5.92
N TYR A 525 -37.25 -1.37 5.87
CA TYR A 525 -36.91 -0.24 5.01
C TYR A 525 -35.59 0.40 5.46
N ILE A 526 -34.72 0.67 4.49
CA ILE A 526 -33.47 1.40 4.71
C ILE A 526 -33.79 2.89 4.72
N THR A 527 -33.86 3.48 5.92
CA THR A 527 -34.19 4.89 6.12
C THR A 527 -33.29 5.81 5.28
N GLY A 528 -33.90 6.75 4.56
CA GLY A 528 -33.20 7.78 3.78
C GLY A 528 -32.69 7.32 2.40
N ARG A 529 -32.94 6.08 1.99
CA ARG A 529 -32.47 5.53 0.71
C ARG A 529 -33.63 5.29 -0.26
N TYR A 530 -33.89 6.28 -1.09
CA TYR A 530 -34.96 6.28 -2.10
C TYR A 530 -34.41 6.10 -3.51
N LEU A 531 -35.11 5.32 -4.33
CA LEU A 531 -34.84 5.22 -5.77
C LEU A 531 -35.91 5.98 -6.55
N GLN A 532 -35.48 7.01 -7.28
CA GLN A 532 -36.37 7.90 -8.03
C GLN A 532 -37.01 7.17 -9.22
N HIS A 533 -38.27 7.49 -9.50
CA HIS A 533 -38.98 7.04 -10.71
C HIS A 533 -38.13 7.28 -11.97
N GLY A 534 -38.12 6.32 -12.88
CA GLY A 534 -37.41 6.40 -14.17
C GLY A 534 -35.92 6.07 -14.12
N THR A 535 -35.32 5.88 -12.93
CA THR A 535 -33.91 5.47 -12.82
C THR A 535 -33.71 4.01 -13.19
N LYS A 536 -32.56 3.69 -13.80
CA LYS A 536 -32.21 2.32 -14.24
C LYS A 536 -31.17 1.69 -13.31
N TRP A 537 -31.38 0.43 -12.95
CA TRP A 537 -30.54 -0.30 -12.01
C TRP A 537 -30.24 -1.71 -12.51
N LYS A 538 -29.02 -2.18 -12.26
CA LYS A 538 -28.68 -3.59 -12.43
C LYS A 538 -29.39 -4.40 -11.36
N VAL A 539 -29.98 -5.51 -11.78
CA VAL A 539 -30.63 -6.48 -10.92
C VAL A 539 -29.78 -7.74 -10.91
N LEU A 540 -29.28 -8.09 -9.73
CA LEU A 540 -28.30 -9.16 -9.53
C LEU A 540 -28.93 -10.46 -9.04
N GLN A 541 -30.05 -10.37 -8.33
CA GLN A 541 -30.74 -11.54 -7.78
C GLN A 541 -32.26 -11.31 -7.78
N ARG A 542 -33.02 -12.41 -7.89
CA ARG A 542 -34.47 -12.44 -7.67
C ARG A 542 -34.74 -13.33 -6.47
N ALA A 543 -35.50 -12.82 -5.50
CA ALA A 543 -35.97 -13.56 -4.35
C ALA A 543 -37.47 -13.83 -4.50
N THR A 544 -37.88 -15.09 -4.36
CA THR A 544 -39.27 -15.53 -4.35
C THR A 544 -39.62 -15.97 -2.94
N MET A 545 -40.50 -15.23 -2.28
CA MET A 545 -40.95 -15.53 -0.92
C MET A 545 -41.83 -16.77 -0.90
N ALA A 546 -41.98 -17.41 0.27
CA ALA A 546 -42.86 -18.56 0.43
C ALA A 546 -44.34 -18.29 0.06
N ASN A 547 -44.80 -17.04 0.15
CA ASN A 547 -46.14 -16.60 -0.25
C ASN A 547 -46.26 -16.23 -1.74
N GLY A 548 -45.17 -16.32 -2.52
CA GLY A 548 -45.12 -15.98 -3.94
C GLY A 548 -44.68 -14.55 -4.26
N ASP A 549 -44.48 -13.68 -3.25
CA ASP A 549 -44.01 -12.32 -3.48
C ASP A 549 -42.58 -12.32 -4.04
N ILE A 550 -42.30 -11.40 -4.97
CA ILE A 550 -41.00 -11.31 -5.63
C ILE A 550 -40.27 -10.02 -5.22
N TYR A 551 -38.99 -10.13 -4.92
CA TYR A 551 -38.08 -9.03 -4.63
C TYR A 551 -36.83 -9.12 -5.49
N TYR A 552 -36.27 -7.97 -5.89
CA TYR A 552 -35.05 -7.90 -6.69
C TYR A 552 -33.90 -7.26 -5.91
N ASN A 553 -32.70 -7.83 -6.03
CA ASN A 553 -31.48 -7.30 -5.44
C ASN A 553 -30.80 -6.32 -6.38
N LEU A 554 -30.42 -5.16 -5.85
CA LEU A 554 -29.77 -4.07 -6.58
C LEU A 554 -28.30 -3.87 -6.18
N GLY A 555 -27.75 -4.77 -5.34
CA GLY A 555 -26.38 -4.73 -4.83
C GLY A 555 -26.30 -4.83 -3.31
N GLY A 556 -25.53 -5.81 -2.80
CA GLY A 556 -25.36 -6.00 -1.36
C GLY A 556 -26.69 -6.28 -0.64
N ASN A 557 -26.92 -5.62 0.50
CA ASN A 557 -28.15 -5.73 1.28
C ASN A 557 -29.21 -4.72 0.81
N GLN A 558 -29.47 -4.62 -0.50
CA GLN A 558 -30.41 -3.65 -1.07
C GLN A 558 -31.42 -4.39 -1.96
N TRP A 559 -32.67 -4.42 -1.50
CA TRP A 559 -33.76 -5.17 -2.11
C TRP A 559 -34.96 -4.27 -2.39
N MET A 560 -35.75 -4.62 -3.40
CA MET A 560 -36.96 -3.88 -3.77
C MET A 560 -38.07 -4.84 -4.24
N PRO A 561 -39.35 -4.62 -3.86
CA PRO A 561 -40.48 -5.38 -4.39
C PRO A 561 -40.56 -5.29 -5.92
N ALA A 562 -40.86 -6.42 -6.57
CA ALA A 562 -40.91 -6.55 -8.02
C ALA A 562 -41.86 -5.56 -8.70
N GLN A 563 -42.97 -5.20 -8.04
CA GLN A 563 -43.97 -4.26 -8.56
C GLN A 563 -43.40 -2.87 -8.93
N TYR A 564 -42.25 -2.49 -8.35
CA TYR A 564 -41.61 -1.19 -8.61
C TYR A 564 -40.54 -1.25 -9.70
N LEU A 565 -40.34 -2.40 -10.36
CA LEU A 565 -39.35 -2.57 -11.41
C LEU A 565 -40.02 -3.03 -12.70
N LYS A 566 -39.66 -2.37 -13.80
CA LYS A 566 -40.02 -2.78 -15.16
C LYS A 566 -38.75 -3.12 -15.93
N PHE A 567 -38.68 -4.33 -16.49
CA PHE A 567 -37.55 -4.81 -17.29
C PHE A 567 -37.76 -4.51 -18.78
#